data_AF-A0A6S6SU12-F1
#
_entry.id   AF-A0A6S6SU12-F1
#
_cell.length_a   1.000
_cell.length_b   1.000
_cell.length_c   1.000
_cell.angle_alpha   90.00
_cell.angle_beta   90.00
_cell.angle_gamma   90.00
#
_symmetry.space_group_name_H-M   'P 1'
#
loop_
_entity.id
_entity.type
_entity.pdbx_description
1 polymer ?
#
loop_
_entity_poly.entity_id
_entity_poly.type
_entity_poly.pdbx_seq_one_letter_code
_entity_poly.pdbx_strand_id
1 'polypeptide(L)'
;MKKSSLLLIFSLLFLGCETGTRYDKNATTQKVPRDEPQSGMVSRSIEDLLEDRVDRRTFDEDEDRAFIEESEPIKEVIKTFSNSVSLNGLNVEQIREGIHDDYIRLVFDISKGSKPAYAVGSYDAKHNVIKKEIEVTLHGYKSFSAPLPSFSSSSEIEQIHFEQYPEDRGFKFYIQLRKEADVRIFDLKNPARLVFDIKAI
;
A
#
# COMPACT_ATOMS: atom_id res chain seq x y z
N MET A 1 33.39 -54.77 9.78
CA MET A 1 32.26 -55.47 9.12
C MET A 1 31.17 -55.76 10.15
N LYS A 2 29.88 -55.67 9.74
CA LYS A 2 28.59 -55.85 10.48
C LYS A 2 28.11 -54.59 11.23
N LYS A 3 27.27 -53.71 10.65
CA LYS A 3 25.83 -53.77 10.29
C LYS A 3 24.86 -53.76 11.48
N SER A 4 24.26 -52.58 11.70
CA SER A 4 22.82 -52.24 11.83
C SER A 4 21.89 -53.00 12.79
N SER A 5 21.15 -52.26 13.62
CA SER A 5 19.67 -52.34 13.86
C SER A 5 19.27 -51.24 14.88
N LEU A 6 18.57 -50.14 14.55
CA LEU A 6 17.16 -49.95 14.21
C LEU A 6 16.14 -50.39 15.29
N LEU A 7 15.60 -49.41 16.04
CA LEU A 7 14.25 -49.34 16.65
C LEU A 7 14.17 -47.93 17.30
N LEU A 8 13.48 -46.89 16.82
CA LEU A 8 12.10 -46.72 16.35
C LEU A 8 11.06 -47.08 17.41
N ILE A 9 10.82 -46.15 18.35
CA ILE A 9 9.55 -46.03 19.05
C ILE A 9 9.06 -44.60 18.89
N PHE A 10 8.12 -44.48 17.94
CA PHE A 10 7.23 -43.36 17.69
C PHE A 10 5.99 -43.60 18.56
N SER A 11 5.62 -42.67 19.44
CA SER A 11 4.29 -42.60 20.06
C SER A 11 4.04 -41.13 20.42
N LEU A 12 3.42 -40.34 19.53
CA LEU A 12 1.97 -40.15 19.40
C LEU A 12 1.28 -39.80 20.72
N LEU A 13 1.36 -38.52 21.10
CA LEU A 13 0.36 -37.83 21.92
C LEU A 13 0.26 -36.36 21.46
N PHE A 14 -0.22 -36.14 20.23
CA PHE A 14 -0.88 -34.87 19.91
C PHE A 14 -2.37 -35.08 20.15
N LEU A 15 -2.80 -34.76 21.37
CA LEU A 15 -4.19 -34.44 21.67
C LEU A 15 -4.52 -33.19 20.87
N GLY A 16 -5.31 -33.38 19.80
CA GLY A 16 -5.93 -32.31 19.06
C GLY A 16 -6.91 -31.57 19.98
N CYS A 17 -6.63 -30.29 20.24
CA CYS A 17 -7.70 -29.35 20.55
C CYS A 17 -8.32 -28.93 19.21
N GLU A 18 -9.32 -29.69 18.77
CA GLU A 18 -10.32 -29.20 17.82
C GLU A 18 -11.14 -28.10 18.51
N THR A 19 -10.72 -26.85 18.41
CA THR A 19 -11.64 -25.72 18.65
C THR A 19 -12.45 -25.52 17.39
N GLY A 20 -13.45 -26.38 17.20
CA GLY A 20 -14.50 -26.17 16.21
C GLY A 20 -15.34 -24.98 16.62
N THR A 21 -15.12 -23.83 15.98
CA THR A 21 -16.08 -22.73 16.03
C THR A 21 -17.25 -23.10 15.12
N ARG A 22 -18.33 -23.60 15.74
CA ARG A 22 -19.64 -23.61 15.10
C ARG A 22 -20.01 -22.15 14.83
N TYR A 23 -20.04 -21.76 13.56
CA TYR A 23 -20.73 -20.55 13.14
C TYR A 23 -22.22 -20.82 13.25
N ASP A 24 -22.86 -20.27 14.28
CA ASP A 24 -24.30 -20.12 14.29
C ASP A 24 -24.70 -19.29 13.08
N LYS A 25 -25.54 -19.88 12.23
CA LYS A 25 -26.23 -19.16 11.16
C LYS A 25 -27.16 -18.15 11.82
N ASN A 26 -26.67 -16.95 12.06
CA ASN A 26 -27.49 -15.79 12.38
C ASN A 26 -28.30 -15.44 11.13
N ALA A 27 -29.43 -16.12 10.96
CA ALA A 27 -30.54 -15.68 10.14
C ALA A 27 -31.20 -14.48 10.83
N THR A 28 -30.50 -13.33 10.82
CA THR A 28 -31.14 -12.05 11.13
C THR A 28 -31.66 -11.52 9.81
N THR A 29 -32.91 -11.87 9.50
CA THR A 29 -33.67 -11.23 8.42
C THR A 29 -33.88 -9.77 8.83
N GLN A 30 -32.90 -8.93 8.52
CA GLN A 30 -33.07 -7.48 8.63
C GLN A 30 -34.10 -7.10 7.57
N LYS A 31 -35.32 -6.79 8.02
CA LYS A 31 -36.32 -6.13 7.17
C LYS A 31 -35.75 -4.76 6.81
N VAL A 32 -35.10 -4.69 5.65
CA VAL A 32 -34.82 -3.41 5.00
C VAL A 32 -36.18 -2.78 4.68
N PRO A 33 -36.49 -1.58 5.20
CA PRO A 33 -37.62 -0.82 4.71
C PRO A 33 -37.44 -0.64 3.20
N ARG A 34 -38.44 -1.13 2.45
CA ARG A 34 -38.50 -0.95 1.01
C ARG A 34 -38.79 0.53 0.79
N ASP A 35 -37.74 1.32 0.57
CA ASP A 35 -37.90 2.71 0.17
C ASP A 35 -38.72 2.73 -1.13
N GLU A 36 -39.86 3.39 -1.04
CA GLU A 36 -40.70 3.70 -2.19
C GLU A 36 -39.86 4.48 -3.20
N PRO A 37 -39.90 4.13 -4.50
CA PRO A 37 -39.45 5.05 -5.51
C PRO A 37 -40.45 6.22 -5.52
N GLN A 38 -40.10 7.33 -4.86
CA GLN A 38 -40.70 8.61 -5.18
C GLN A 38 -40.27 8.98 -6.60
N SER A 39 -41.05 8.50 -7.56
CA SER A 39 -41.16 9.03 -8.90
C SER A 39 -41.73 10.45 -8.78
N GLY A 40 -40.82 11.40 -8.55
CA GLY A 40 -41.06 12.83 -8.69
C GLY A 40 -40.19 13.35 -9.83
N MET A 41 -40.52 12.97 -11.06
CA MET A 41 -40.02 13.68 -12.25
C MET A 41 -40.53 15.13 -12.16
N VAL A 42 -39.68 16.02 -11.65
CA VAL A 42 -39.86 17.46 -11.82
C VAL A 42 -39.31 17.79 -13.21
N SER A 43 -40.18 17.68 -14.21
CA SER A 43 -40.00 18.32 -15.52
C SER A 43 -40.09 19.83 -15.32
N ARG A 44 -38.96 20.45 -14.97
CA ARG A 44 -38.76 21.88 -15.18
C ARG A 44 -38.23 22.07 -16.59
N SER A 45 -39.09 22.64 -17.44
CA SER A 45 -38.79 23.13 -18.77
C SER A 45 -37.60 24.08 -18.71
N ILE A 46 -36.62 23.89 -19.58
CA ILE A 46 -35.40 24.71 -19.65
C ILE A 46 -35.71 26.14 -20.15
N GLU A 47 -36.87 26.33 -20.78
CA GLU A 47 -37.33 27.61 -21.32
C GLU A 47 -37.67 28.72 -20.29
N ASP A 48 -37.92 28.39 -19.02
CA ASP A 48 -38.27 29.42 -18.00
C ASP A 48 -37.04 30.08 -17.33
N LEU A 49 -35.81 29.69 -17.70
CA LEU A 49 -34.58 30.25 -17.11
C LEU A 49 -33.89 31.32 -17.99
N LEU A 50 -34.50 31.74 -19.10
CA LEU A 50 -33.88 32.67 -20.05
C LEU A 50 -34.46 34.09 -20.09
N GLU A 51 -35.51 34.43 -19.34
CA GLU A 51 -36.19 35.73 -19.51
C GLU A 51 -36.06 36.75 -18.38
N ASP A 52 -35.34 36.48 -17.28
CA ASP A 52 -35.29 37.45 -16.17
C ASP A 52 -33.87 37.73 -15.66
N ARG A 53 -33.16 38.58 -16.42
CA ARG A 53 -32.27 39.64 -15.89
C ARG A 53 -31.52 40.35 -17.01
N VAL A 54 -32.20 41.28 -17.67
CA VAL A 54 -31.54 42.45 -18.24
C VAL A 54 -31.78 43.59 -17.26
N ASP A 55 -30.92 43.69 -16.25
CA ASP A 55 -30.86 44.89 -15.41
C ASP A 55 -29.44 45.45 -15.46
N ARG A 56 -29.32 46.51 -16.26
CA ARG A 56 -28.11 47.23 -16.63
C ARG A 56 -27.64 48.00 -15.39
N ARG A 57 -26.78 47.39 -14.58
CA ARG A 57 -25.96 48.16 -13.63
C ARG A 57 -24.68 48.60 -14.33
N THR A 58 -24.58 49.91 -14.55
CA THR A 58 -23.31 50.60 -14.74
C THR A 58 -22.47 50.34 -13.50
N PHE A 59 -21.50 49.43 -13.64
CA PHE A 59 -20.48 49.16 -12.63
C PHE A 59 -19.38 50.19 -12.84
N ASP A 60 -19.17 51.02 -11.82
CA ASP A 60 -18.04 51.92 -11.75
C ASP A 60 -16.73 51.11 -11.82
N GLU A 61 -15.88 51.52 -12.75
CA GLU A 61 -14.54 50.97 -12.99
C GLU A 61 -13.59 51.43 -11.89
N ASP A 62 -13.70 50.86 -10.68
CA ASP A 62 -12.64 50.98 -9.69
C ASP A 62 -11.72 49.76 -9.78
N GLU A 63 -10.53 50.05 -10.32
CA GLU A 63 -9.41 49.17 -10.62
C GLU A 63 -8.78 48.51 -9.38
N ASP A 64 -9.46 47.55 -8.77
CA ASP A 64 -8.78 46.59 -7.89
C ASP A 64 -8.32 45.39 -8.73
N ARG A 65 -7.28 45.63 -9.55
CA ARG A 65 -6.50 44.55 -10.18
C ARG A 65 -5.77 43.81 -9.09
N ALA A 66 -6.45 42.84 -8.47
CA ALA A 66 -5.83 41.85 -7.62
C ALA A 66 -4.66 41.24 -8.40
N PHE A 67 -3.45 41.58 -7.96
CA PHE A 67 -2.21 41.04 -8.49
C PHE A 67 -2.25 39.54 -8.24
N ILE A 68 -2.60 38.76 -9.27
CA ILE A 68 -2.52 37.30 -9.22
C ILE A 68 -1.03 37.00 -9.22
N GLU A 69 -0.47 36.84 -8.03
CA GLU A 69 0.89 36.38 -7.84
C GLU A 69 0.94 34.94 -8.38
N GLU A 70 1.49 34.79 -9.59
CA GLU A 70 1.76 33.48 -10.19
C GLU A 70 2.74 32.75 -9.29
N SER A 71 2.21 31.91 -8.38
CA SER A 71 3.05 31.04 -7.56
C SER A 71 3.77 30.08 -8.48
N GLU A 72 5.10 30.13 -8.51
CA GLU A 72 5.88 29.21 -9.31
C GLU A 72 5.51 27.75 -8.98
N PRO A 73 5.43 26.86 -9.97
CA PRO A 73 5.06 25.47 -9.76
C PRO A 73 6.05 24.80 -8.82
N ILE A 74 5.55 24.27 -7.69
CA ILE A 74 6.36 23.54 -6.72
C ILE A 74 7.01 22.34 -7.43
N LYS A 75 8.33 22.40 -7.63
CA LYS A 75 9.08 21.35 -8.30
C LYS A 75 9.10 20.09 -7.44
N GLU A 76 8.38 19.05 -7.85
CA GLU A 76 8.38 17.77 -7.14
C GLU A 76 9.80 17.16 -7.10
N VAL A 77 10.28 16.87 -5.88
CA VAL A 77 11.56 16.17 -5.67
C VAL A 77 11.28 14.67 -5.65
N ILE A 78 11.58 14.00 -6.77
CA ILE A 78 11.40 12.55 -6.93
C ILE A 78 12.77 11.86 -6.94
N LYS A 79 12.99 10.92 -6.02
CA LYS A 79 14.17 10.04 -5.99
C LYS A 79 13.79 8.67 -6.54
N THR A 80 14.62 8.09 -7.40
CA THR A 80 14.38 6.77 -8.01
C THR A 80 15.46 5.77 -7.59
N PHE A 81 15.05 4.55 -7.32
CA PHE A 81 15.91 3.41 -6.97
C PHE A 81 15.50 2.22 -7.79
N SER A 82 16.45 1.45 -8.30
CA SER A 82 16.12 0.23 -9.05
C SER A 82 17.20 -0.83 -8.88
N ASN A 83 16.78 -2.07 -9.05
CA ASN A 83 17.66 -3.23 -9.15
C ASN A 83 17.13 -4.14 -10.25
N SER A 84 18.01 -4.71 -11.06
CA SER A 84 17.62 -5.45 -12.27
C SER A 84 18.09 -6.90 -12.25
N VAL A 85 17.97 -7.58 -11.11
CA VAL A 85 18.29 -9.00 -11.01
C VAL A 85 17.08 -9.82 -11.51
N SER A 86 17.25 -10.47 -12.67
CA SER A 86 16.20 -11.30 -13.27
C SER A 86 15.97 -12.60 -12.49
N LEU A 87 15.09 -12.56 -11.49
CA LEU A 87 14.63 -13.72 -10.73
C LEU A 87 13.11 -13.79 -10.73
N ASN A 88 12.60 -14.99 -10.98
CA ASN A 88 11.17 -15.26 -11.03
C ASN A 88 10.74 -16.21 -9.91
N GLY A 89 9.45 -16.16 -9.58
CA GLY A 89 8.85 -17.08 -8.62
C GLY A 89 9.15 -16.73 -7.16
N LEU A 90 9.49 -15.46 -6.91
CA LEU A 90 9.75 -14.94 -5.57
C LEU A 90 8.45 -14.65 -4.82
N ASN A 91 8.56 -14.60 -3.49
CA ASN A 91 7.48 -14.26 -2.59
C ASN A 91 7.97 -13.25 -1.55
N VAL A 92 7.17 -12.23 -1.26
CA VAL A 92 7.35 -11.41 -0.06
C VAL A 92 6.72 -12.17 1.11
N GLU A 93 7.55 -12.70 2.00
CA GLU A 93 7.11 -13.60 3.07
C GLU A 93 6.74 -12.86 4.34
N GLN A 94 7.55 -11.87 4.72
CA GLN A 94 7.37 -11.08 5.93
C GLN A 94 7.74 -9.61 5.68
N ILE A 95 7.08 -8.73 6.41
CA ILE A 95 7.43 -7.31 6.52
C ILE A 95 7.71 -7.03 7.99
N ARG A 96 8.86 -6.45 8.29
CA ARG A 96 9.31 -6.16 9.65
C ARG A 96 9.65 -4.68 9.78
N GLU A 97 9.21 -4.07 10.86
CA GLU A 97 9.62 -2.73 11.28
C GLU A 97 10.68 -2.85 12.38
N GLY A 98 11.75 -2.07 12.26
CA GLY A 98 12.77 -1.87 13.29
C GLY A 98 12.93 -0.39 13.57
N ILE A 99 12.78 0.01 14.83
CA ILE A 99 12.96 1.40 15.26
C ILE A 99 14.42 1.58 15.70
N HIS A 100 15.09 2.59 15.14
CA HIS A 100 16.43 3.02 15.54
C HIS A 100 16.37 4.47 16.05
N ASP A 101 17.47 4.96 16.63
CA ASP A 101 17.52 6.26 17.28
C ASP A 101 17.16 7.43 16.34
N ASP A 102 17.56 7.34 15.07
CA ASP A 102 17.39 8.42 14.09
C ASP A 102 16.67 8.01 12.79
N TYR A 103 16.22 6.76 12.66
CA TYR A 103 15.45 6.29 11.51
C TYR A 103 14.60 5.06 11.85
N ILE A 104 13.61 4.79 11.00
CA ILE A 104 12.87 3.53 10.99
C ILE A 104 13.37 2.69 9.83
N ARG A 105 13.55 1.39 10.08
CA ARG A 105 13.90 0.39 9.08
C ARG A 105 12.71 -0.50 8.77
N LEU A 106 12.28 -0.51 7.52
CA LEU A 106 11.31 -1.46 7.01
C LEU A 106 12.04 -2.54 6.21
N VAL A 107 11.81 -3.80 6.53
CA VAL A 107 12.48 -4.95 5.91
C VAL A 107 11.44 -5.89 5.30
N PHE A 108 11.58 -6.15 4.01
CA PHE A 108 10.79 -7.15 3.29
C PHE A 108 11.65 -8.38 3.10
N ASP A 109 11.30 -9.48 3.78
CA ASP A 109 12.00 -10.76 3.64
C ASP A 109 11.49 -11.50 2.42
N ILE A 110 12.40 -11.92 1.56
CA ILE A 110 12.08 -12.52 0.26
C ILE A 110 12.37 -14.03 0.30
N SER A 111 11.40 -14.83 -0.12
CA SER A 111 11.50 -16.29 -0.23
C SER A 111 11.32 -16.77 -1.66
N LYS A 112 11.75 -18.01 -1.92
CA LYS A 112 11.51 -18.75 -3.15
C LYS A 112 11.03 -20.16 -2.80
N GLY A 113 9.72 -20.38 -2.92
CA GLY A 113 9.09 -21.59 -2.37
C GLY A 113 9.09 -21.54 -0.85
N SER A 114 9.56 -22.59 -0.18
CA SER A 114 9.61 -22.71 1.29
C SER A 114 10.96 -22.31 1.91
N LYS A 115 11.84 -21.66 1.14
CA LYS A 115 13.19 -21.28 1.60
C LYS A 115 13.43 -19.79 1.37
N PRO A 116 14.25 -19.14 2.20
CA PRO A 116 14.72 -17.80 1.92
C PRO A 116 15.38 -17.72 0.53
N ALA A 117 15.09 -16.67 -0.22
CA ALA A 117 15.78 -16.41 -1.47
C ALA A 117 17.22 -15.94 -1.17
N TYR A 118 18.11 -16.09 -2.14
CA TYR A 118 19.51 -15.66 -2.00
C TYR A 118 19.72 -14.18 -2.38
N ALA A 119 18.86 -13.65 -3.26
CA ALA A 119 18.85 -12.25 -3.69
C ALA A 119 17.42 -11.75 -3.91
N VAL A 120 17.24 -10.44 -3.82
CA VAL A 120 16.00 -9.75 -4.20
C VAL A 120 15.87 -9.76 -5.73
N GLY A 121 14.65 -9.92 -6.23
CA GLY A 121 14.36 -9.80 -7.67
C GLY A 121 14.43 -8.36 -8.18
N SER A 122 14.01 -8.17 -9.42
CA SER A 122 13.97 -6.85 -10.04
C SER A 122 12.92 -5.97 -9.37
N TYR A 123 13.24 -4.71 -9.13
CA TYR A 123 12.31 -3.72 -8.58
C TYR A 123 12.61 -2.32 -9.08
N ASP A 124 11.57 -1.49 -9.11
CA ASP A 124 11.65 -0.05 -9.25
C ASP A 124 10.96 0.61 -8.06
N ALA A 125 11.59 1.62 -7.49
CA ALA A 125 11.01 2.41 -6.41
C ALA A 125 11.17 3.90 -6.68
N LYS A 126 10.13 4.67 -6.37
CA LYS A 126 10.07 6.12 -6.49
C LYS A 126 9.67 6.69 -5.15
N HIS A 127 10.41 7.67 -4.67
CA HIS A 127 10.08 8.40 -3.45
C HIS A 127 9.76 9.85 -3.80
N ASN A 128 8.52 10.25 -3.52
CA ASN A 128 8.04 11.61 -3.66
C ASN A 128 8.04 12.28 -2.28
N VAL A 129 8.99 13.18 -2.05
CA VAL A 129 9.19 13.84 -0.74
C VAL A 129 7.95 14.63 -0.34
N ILE A 130 7.37 15.38 -1.30
CA ILE A 130 6.25 16.31 -1.06
C ILE A 130 4.96 15.54 -0.78
N LYS A 131 4.69 14.47 -1.53
CA LYS A 131 3.53 13.60 -1.31
C LYS A 131 3.72 12.63 -0.14
N LYS A 132 4.93 12.59 0.43
CA LYS A 132 5.30 11.71 1.54
C LYS A 132 5.01 10.24 1.20
N GLU A 133 5.35 9.84 -0.02
CA GLU A 133 4.95 8.55 -0.59
C GLU A 133 6.15 7.85 -1.22
N ILE A 134 6.27 6.55 -0.95
CA ILE A 134 7.21 5.65 -1.65
C ILE A 134 6.39 4.66 -2.46
N GLU A 135 6.44 4.76 -3.79
CA GLU A 135 5.88 3.79 -4.73
C GLU A 135 6.92 2.71 -5.03
N VAL A 136 6.55 1.43 -4.98
CA VAL A 136 7.43 0.30 -5.28
C VAL A 136 6.73 -0.70 -6.19
N THR A 137 7.39 -1.06 -7.28
CA THR A 137 6.99 -2.15 -8.18
C THR A 137 8.00 -3.28 -8.09
N LEU A 138 7.53 -4.47 -7.71
CA LEU A 138 8.30 -5.71 -7.66
C LEU A 138 8.01 -6.55 -8.91
N HIS A 139 9.02 -6.83 -9.72
CA HIS A 139 8.86 -7.53 -11.00
C HIS A 139 9.15 -9.03 -10.86
N GLY A 140 8.30 -9.88 -11.46
CA GLY A 140 8.51 -11.35 -11.50
C GLY A 140 8.20 -12.09 -10.19
N TYR A 141 7.59 -11.41 -9.22
CA TYR A 141 7.13 -12.01 -7.96
C TYR A 141 5.83 -12.79 -8.17
N LYS A 142 5.80 -14.03 -7.70
CA LYS A 142 4.64 -14.92 -7.87
C LYS A 142 3.56 -14.68 -6.82
N SER A 143 3.95 -14.32 -5.60
CA SER A 143 3.03 -14.08 -4.49
C SER A 143 3.52 -12.99 -3.55
N PHE A 144 2.59 -12.43 -2.79
CA PHE A 144 2.84 -11.54 -1.67
C PHE A 144 2.05 -12.10 -0.49
N SER A 145 2.69 -12.93 0.34
CA SER A 145 2.01 -13.61 1.45
C SER A 145 2.15 -12.86 2.77
N ALA A 146 3.02 -11.86 2.84
CA ALA A 146 3.27 -11.13 4.07
C ALA A 146 2.00 -10.39 4.54
N PRO A 147 1.64 -10.50 5.83
CA PRO A 147 0.60 -9.65 6.39
C PRO A 147 1.08 -8.20 6.39
N LEU A 148 0.18 -7.27 6.06
CA LEU A 148 0.49 -5.84 6.15
C LEU A 148 0.62 -5.44 7.63
N PRO A 149 1.75 -4.84 8.05
CA PRO A 149 1.91 -4.39 9.43
C PRO A 149 1.01 -3.19 9.72
N SER A 150 0.57 -3.08 10.97
CA SER A 150 -0.02 -1.86 11.52
C SER A 150 1.07 -1.02 12.20
N PHE A 151 1.11 0.28 11.91
CA PHE A 151 2.11 1.17 12.47
C PHE A 151 1.56 1.93 13.68
N SER A 152 2.41 2.13 14.69
CA SER A 152 2.06 2.99 15.83
C SER A 152 1.89 4.45 15.36
N SER A 153 1.16 5.25 16.14
CA SER A 153 1.02 6.69 15.86
C SER A 153 2.35 7.45 15.95
N SER A 154 3.34 6.90 16.65
CA SER A 154 4.70 7.42 16.74
C SER A 154 5.63 6.98 15.60
N SER A 155 5.21 6.05 14.73
CA SER A 155 6.00 5.67 13.55
C SER A 155 5.93 6.77 12.50
N GLU A 156 7.02 6.97 11.78
CA GLU A 156 7.06 7.85 10.60
C GLU A 156 6.28 7.26 9.42
N ILE A 157 5.98 5.96 9.46
CA ILE A 157 5.13 5.29 8.48
C ILE A 157 3.68 5.37 8.95
N GLU A 158 2.80 5.81 8.06
CA GLU A 158 1.37 5.86 8.31
C GLU A 158 0.71 4.51 7.99
N GLN A 159 0.92 4.04 6.76
CA GLN A 159 0.32 2.81 6.26
C GLN A 159 1.07 2.29 5.03
N ILE A 160 0.86 1.01 4.73
CA ILE A 160 1.25 0.40 3.46
C ILE A 160 -0.03 -0.02 2.75
N HIS A 161 -0.20 0.41 1.50
CA HIS A 161 -1.31 -0.02 0.67
C HIS A 161 -0.82 -0.82 -0.54
N PHE A 162 -1.63 -1.78 -0.95
CA PHE A 162 -1.26 -2.79 -1.92
C PHE A 162 -2.18 -2.74 -3.14
N GLU A 163 -1.60 -2.75 -4.33
CA GLU A 163 -2.33 -2.81 -5.60
C GLU A 163 -1.86 -4.00 -6.43
N GLN A 164 -2.83 -4.75 -6.98
CA GLN A 164 -2.51 -5.82 -7.90
C GLN A 164 -1.97 -5.20 -9.21
N TYR A 165 -0.73 -5.51 -9.56
CA TYR A 165 -0.08 -4.97 -10.76
C TYR A 165 -0.34 -5.89 -11.96
N PRO A 166 -1.18 -5.49 -12.95
CA PRO A 166 -1.73 -6.41 -13.93
C PRO A 166 -0.76 -6.78 -15.07
N GLU A 167 0.26 -5.96 -15.35
CA GLU A 167 1.02 -6.10 -16.60
C GLU A 167 2.15 -7.15 -16.54
N ASP A 168 2.84 -7.32 -15.40
CA ASP A 168 4.14 -8.01 -15.38
C ASP A 168 4.31 -9.16 -14.38
N ARG A 169 3.21 -9.77 -13.90
CA ARG A 169 3.27 -10.79 -12.82
C ARG A 169 4.13 -10.26 -11.66
N GLY A 170 3.78 -9.06 -11.24
CA GLY A 170 4.48 -8.30 -10.23
C GLY A 170 3.51 -7.78 -9.19
N PHE A 171 4.04 -7.00 -8.27
CA PHE A 171 3.28 -6.40 -7.18
C PHE A 171 3.63 -4.94 -7.08
N LYS A 172 2.62 -4.09 -6.98
CA LYS A 172 2.80 -2.66 -6.73
C LYS A 172 2.30 -2.36 -5.34
N PHE A 173 3.09 -1.65 -4.56
CA PHE A 173 2.67 -1.19 -3.25
C PHE A 173 3.23 0.18 -2.98
N TYR A 174 2.63 0.82 -2.00
CA TYR A 174 2.92 2.19 -1.64
C TYR A 174 3.07 2.30 -0.14
N ILE A 175 4.06 3.05 0.30
CA ILE A 175 4.31 3.36 1.70
C ILE A 175 3.98 4.84 1.90
N GLN A 176 2.91 5.11 2.64
CA GLN A 176 2.55 6.47 3.04
C GLN A 176 3.32 6.85 4.30
N LEU A 177 3.99 8.00 4.27
CA LEU A 177 4.75 8.58 5.38
C LEU A 177 3.96 9.72 6.01
N ARG A 178 4.15 9.92 7.32
CA ARG A 178 3.50 11.01 8.07
C ARG A 178 4.19 12.36 7.84
N LYS A 179 5.50 12.33 7.63
CA LYS A 179 6.35 13.51 7.44
C LYS A 179 7.20 13.34 6.18
N GLU A 180 7.77 14.46 5.73
CA GLU A 180 8.84 14.42 4.75
C GLU A 180 10.02 13.65 5.35
N ALA A 181 10.66 12.81 4.54
CA ALA A 181 11.73 11.95 5.01
C ALA A 181 12.85 11.83 3.97
N ASP A 182 14.07 11.57 4.42
CA ASP A 182 15.11 11.01 3.58
C ASP A 182 15.01 9.49 3.59
N VAL A 183 14.99 8.90 2.41
CA VAL A 183 14.73 7.48 2.21
C VAL A 183 15.91 6.85 1.48
N ARG A 184 16.42 5.76 2.02
CA ARG A 184 17.42 4.90 1.35
C ARG A 184 16.82 3.53 1.13
N ILE A 185 16.93 3.03 -0.10
CA ILE A 185 16.42 1.71 -0.50
C ILE A 185 17.58 0.88 -1.01
N PHE A 186 17.77 -0.31 -0.45
CA PHE A 186 18.85 -1.23 -0.83
C PHE A 186 18.46 -2.70 -0.59
N ASP A 187 19.12 -3.62 -1.28
CA ASP A 187 18.95 -5.06 -1.09
C ASP A 187 20.11 -5.70 -0.32
N LEU A 188 19.78 -6.72 0.48
CA LEU A 188 20.73 -7.63 1.10
C LEU A 188 20.61 -9.01 0.46
N LYS A 189 21.72 -9.77 0.49
CA LYS A 189 21.82 -11.13 -0.04
C LYS A 189 22.11 -12.11 1.08
N ASN A 190 21.59 -13.34 0.96
CA ASN A 190 21.82 -14.46 1.89
C ASN A 190 21.51 -14.17 3.38
N PRO A 191 20.23 -14.06 3.78
CA PRO A 191 19.02 -14.18 2.95
C PRO A 191 18.67 -12.87 2.24
N ALA A 192 17.88 -12.98 1.17
CA ALA A 192 17.37 -11.86 0.40
C ALA A 192 16.45 -10.96 1.23
N ARG A 193 16.76 -9.67 1.27
CA ARG A 193 15.92 -8.66 1.94
C ARG A 193 15.91 -7.37 1.15
N LEU A 194 14.74 -6.79 0.92
CA LEU A 194 14.61 -5.41 0.44
C LEU A 194 14.42 -4.51 1.66
N VAL A 195 15.29 -3.51 1.82
CA VAL A 195 15.40 -2.70 3.04
C VAL A 195 15.17 -1.24 2.70
N PHE A 196 14.36 -0.58 3.53
CA PHE A 196 14.08 0.85 3.48
C PHE A 196 14.52 1.46 4.81
N ASP A 197 15.47 2.38 4.78
CA ASP A 197 15.77 3.24 5.91
C ASP A 197 15.09 4.58 5.69
N ILE A 198 14.23 4.99 6.63
CA ILE A 198 13.36 6.15 6.55
C ILE A 198 13.67 7.08 7.72
N LYS A 199 14.21 8.26 7.42
CA LYS A 199 14.61 9.26 8.41
C LYS A 199 13.82 10.54 8.18
N ALA A 200 13.03 10.98 9.17
CA ALA A 200 12.30 12.24 9.07
C ALA A 200 13.25 13.43 8.85
N ILE A 201 12.80 14.41 8.06
CA ILE A 201 13.50 15.68 7.78
C ILE A 201 12.88 16.80 8.61
#